data_AF-A0A1N7Q484-F1
#
_entry.id   AF-A0A1N7Q484-F1
#
_cell.length_a   1.000
_cell.length_b   1.000
_cell.length_c   1.000
_cell.angle_alpha   90.00
_cell.angle_beta   90.00
_cell.angle_gamma   90.00
#
_symmetry.space_group_name_H-M   'P 1'
#
loop_
_entity.id
_entity.type
_entity.pdbx_description
1 polymer ?
#
loop_
_entity_poly.entity_id
_entity_poly.type
_entity_poly.pdbx_seq_one_letter_code
_entity_poly.pdbx_strand_id
1 'polypeptide(L)'
;MLQGSLSIKEYHNPVKVFRKAFKKYRVEEFEEFLSEIVYFSLGTFNSAPERNLADPYLHLIKMLDATWLILERENNKKLLESN
;
A
#
# COMPACT_ATOMS: atom_id res chain seq x y z
N MET A 1 -19.01 -4.02 -0.33
CA MET A 1 -17.69 -3.35 -0.34
C MET A 1 -16.72 -4.22 0.42
N LEU A 2 -15.60 -4.61 -0.21
CA LEU A 2 -14.61 -5.49 0.41
C LEU A 2 -13.62 -4.64 1.22
N GLN A 3 -13.43 -4.98 2.50
CA GLN A 3 -12.51 -4.24 3.38
C GLN A 3 -11.02 -4.46 3.00
N GLY A 4 -10.71 -5.47 2.19
CA GLY A 4 -9.34 -5.79 1.76
C GLY A 4 -8.41 -6.05 2.94
N SER A 5 -7.17 -5.59 2.85
CA SER A 5 -6.15 -5.64 3.91
C SER A 5 -6.34 -4.58 5.01
N LEU A 6 -7.32 -3.67 4.87
CA LEU A 6 -7.51 -2.56 5.79
C LEU A 6 -8.11 -3.03 7.12
N SER A 7 -7.67 -2.48 8.24
CA SER A 7 -8.42 -2.61 9.50
C SER A 7 -9.72 -1.79 9.44
N ILE A 8 -10.68 -2.06 10.34
CA ILE A 8 -11.94 -1.31 10.42
C ILE A 8 -11.68 0.21 10.55
N LYS A 9 -10.69 0.59 11.37
CA LYS A 9 -10.30 2.00 11.58
C LYS A 9 -9.73 2.63 10.31
N GLU A 10 -8.96 1.86 9.53
CA GLU A 10 -8.38 2.29 8.26
C GLU A 10 -9.42 2.35 7.16
N TYR A 11 -10.37 1.41 7.12
CA TYR A 11 -11.49 1.45 6.19
C TYR A 11 -12.34 2.71 6.39
N HIS A 12 -12.64 3.10 7.64
CA HIS A 12 -13.37 4.34 7.90
C HIS A 12 -12.57 5.58 7.46
N ASN A 13 -11.26 5.61 7.71
CA ASN A 13 -10.37 6.71 7.32
C ASN A 13 -9.12 6.19 6.58
N PRO A 14 -9.20 5.97 5.25
CA PRO A 14 -8.13 5.36 4.46
C PRO A 14 -6.86 6.22 4.40
N VAL A 15 -6.97 7.54 4.56
CA VAL A 15 -5.81 8.46 4.60
C VAL A 15 -4.85 8.14 5.75
N LYS A 16 -5.34 7.53 6.84
CA LYS A 16 -4.48 7.10 7.96
C LYS A 16 -3.47 6.02 7.56
N VAL A 17 -3.75 5.24 6.53
CA VAL A 17 -2.83 4.19 6.05
C VAL A 17 -1.54 4.82 5.55
N PHE A 18 -1.64 5.83 4.69
CA PHE A 18 -0.49 6.57 4.17
C PHE A 18 0.31 7.23 5.28
N ARG A 19 -0.37 7.89 6.24
CA ARG A 19 0.31 8.51 7.39
C ARG A 19 1.10 7.51 8.23
N LYS A 20 0.59 6.28 8.40
CA LYS A 20 1.31 5.22 9.13
C LYS A 20 2.51 4.72 8.33
N ALA A 21 2.33 4.50 7.02
CA ALA A 21 3.42 4.07 6.13
C ALA A 21 4.55 5.10 6.11
N PHE A 22 4.23 6.37 5.83
CA PHE A 22 5.21 7.44 5.70
C PHE A 22 5.80 7.94 7.03
N LYS A 23 5.25 7.50 8.17
CA LYS A 23 5.91 7.68 9.48
C LYS A 23 7.08 6.70 9.66
N LYS A 24 7.06 5.58 8.96
CA LYS A 24 8.04 4.49 9.09
C LYS A 24 9.02 4.44 7.92
N TYR A 25 8.55 4.74 6.71
CA TYR A 25 9.32 4.64 5.48
C TYR A 25 9.24 5.94 4.68
N ARG A 26 10.36 6.32 4.08
CA ARG A 26 10.39 7.32 3.01
C ARG A 26 9.94 6.69 1.70
N VAL A 27 9.66 7.53 0.70
CA VAL A 27 9.24 7.05 -0.63
C VAL A 27 10.37 6.25 -1.28
N GLU A 28 11.60 6.72 -1.14
CA GLU A 28 12.80 6.08 -1.70
C GLU A 28 13.01 4.67 -1.13
N GLU A 29 12.65 4.44 0.14
CA GLU A 29 12.74 3.11 0.77
C GLU A 29 11.73 2.12 0.17
N PHE A 30 10.55 2.60 -0.28
CA PHE A 30 9.61 1.78 -1.04
C PHE A 30 10.12 1.49 -2.46
N GLU A 31 10.76 2.47 -3.11
CA GLU A 31 11.37 2.27 -4.43
C GLU A 31 12.50 1.24 -4.36
N GLU A 32 13.42 1.38 -3.40
CA GLU A 32 14.47 0.40 -3.13
C GLU A 32 13.87 -0.99 -2.84
N PHE A 33 12.79 -1.06 -2.07
CA PHE A 33 12.10 -2.32 -1.77
C PHE A 33 11.57 -2.99 -3.04
N LEU A 34 10.94 -2.23 -3.93
CA LEU A 34 10.44 -2.76 -5.19
C LEU A 34 11.60 -3.22 -6.09
N SER A 35 12.67 -2.44 -6.19
CA SER A 35 13.87 -2.81 -6.94
C SER A 35 14.48 -4.11 -6.43
N GLU A 36 14.60 -4.26 -5.11
CA GLU A 36 15.10 -5.50 -4.52
C GLU A 36 14.19 -6.69 -4.80
N ILE A 37 12.88 -6.56 -4.63
CA ILE A 37 11.92 -7.64 -4.93
C ILE A 37 12.04 -8.08 -6.38
N VAL A 38 12.11 -7.14 -7.32
CA VAL A 38 12.30 -7.45 -8.75
C VAL A 38 13.62 -8.17 -8.96
N TYR A 39 14.71 -7.64 -8.39
CA TYR A 39 16.04 -8.23 -8.52
C TYR A 39 16.11 -9.65 -7.94
N PHE A 40 15.56 -9.89 -6.74
CA PHE A 40 15.46 -11.22 -6.14
C PHE A 40 14.65 -12.19 -7.01
N SER A 41 13.55 -11.72 -7.60
CA SER A 41 12.68 -12.54 -8.44
C SER A 41 13.35 -13.02 -9.73
N LEU A 42 14.44 -12.36 -10.15
CA LEU A 42 15.22 -12.77 -11.33
C LEU A 42 16.21 -13.93 -11.03
N GLY A 43 16.31 -14.38 -9.78
CA GLY A 43 17.15 -15.54 -9.42
C GLY A 43 18.66 -15.29 -9.48
N THR A 44 19.08 -14.02 -9.54
CA THR A 44 20.49 -13.61 -9.63
C THR A 44 21.20 -13.56 -8.26
N PHE A 45 20.52 -13.94 -7.17
CA PHE A 45 21.04 -13.90 -5.80
C PHE A 45 21.49 -15.28 -5.30
N ASN A 46 22.67 -15.33 -4.68
CA ASN A 46 23.20 -16.51 -3.99
C ASN A 46 22.84 -16.55 -2.49
N SER A 47 22.10 -15.57 -1.98
CA SER A 47 21.76 -15.43 -0.55
C SER A 47 20.41 -14.73 -0.33
N ALA A 48 19.80 -14.94 0.84
CA ALA A 48 18.55 -14.30 1.23
C ALA A 48 18.70 -12.77 1.45
N PRO A 49 17.62 -11.99 1.35
CA PRO A 49 17.63 -10.56 1.66
C PRO A 49 18.08 -10.31 3.10
N GLU A 50 19.03 -9.40 3.30
CA GLU A 50 19.49 -9.00 4.63
C GLU A 50 18.46 -8.13 5.37
N ARG A 51 17.54 -7.49 4.63
CA ARG A 51 16.54 -6.55 5.16
C ARG A 51 15.13 -7.12 5.19
N ASN A 52 14.31 -6.60 6.10
CA ASN A 52 12.91 -7.01 6.24
C ASN A 52 12.08 -6.54 5.03
N LEU A 53 11.72 -7.49 4.16
CA LEU A 53 10.86 -7.24 2.99
C LEU A 53 9.36 -7.34 3.31
N ALA A 54 8.98 -8.01 4.40
CA ALA A 54 7.58 -8.28 4.71
C ALA A 54 6.82 -7.02 5.17
N ASP A 55 7.45 -6.20 5.99
CA ASP A 55 6.81 -5.00 6.52
C ASP A 55 6.54 -3.90 5.47
N PRO A 56 7.51 -3.50 4.61
CA PRO A 56 7.23 -2.57 3.52
C PRO A 56 6.20 -3.15 2.52
N TYR A 57 6.24 -4.45 2.25
CA TYR A 57 5.20 -5.12 1.45
C TYR A 57 3.79 -4.93 2.05
N LEU A 58 3.61 -5.21 3.35
CA LEU A 58 2.31 -5.06 4.01
C LEU A 58 1.81 -3.62 4.00
N HIS A 59 2.71 -2.65 4.20
CA HIS A 59 2.36 -1.23 4.09
C HIS A 59 1.94 -0.85 2.67
N LEU A 60 2.64 -1.35 1.64
CA LEU A 60 2.32 -1.10 0.25
C LEU A 60 0.94 -1.65 -0.13
N ILE A 61 0.64 -2.90 0.21
CA ILE A 61 -0.67 -3.52 -0.06
C ILE A 61 -1.81 -2.73 0.57
N LYS A 62 -1.66 -2.30 1.83
CA LYS A 62 -2.66 -1.45 2.48
C LYS A 62 -2.84 -0.11 1.79
N MET A 63 -1.76 0.52 1.31
CA MET A 63 -1.84 1.79 0.58
C MET A 63 -2.60 1.62 -0.74
N LEU A 64 -2.42 0.50 -1.45
CA LEU A 64 -3.17 0.19 -2.67
C LEU A 64 -4.68 0.05 -2.39
N ASP A 65 -5.05 -0.75 -1.38
CA ASP A 65 -6.46 -0.90 -0.99
C ASP A 65 -7.09 0.42 -0.55
N ALA A 66 -6.34 1.23 0.22
CA ALA A 66 -6.76 2.55 0.65
C ALA A 66 -6.96 3.52 -0.54
N THR A 67 -6.08 3.46 -1.54
CA THR A 67 -6.18 4.26 -2.77
C THR A 67 -7.46 3.92 -3.52
N TRP A 68 -7.70 2.64 -3.75
CA TRP A 68 -8.91 2.18 -4.44
C TRP A 68 -10.18 2.62 -3.70
N LEU A 69 -10.24 2.47 -2.38
CA LEU A 69 -11.38 2.88 -1.56
C LEU A 69 -11.63 4.39 -1.61
N ILE A 70 -10.58 5.22 -1.65
CA ILE A 70 -10.71 6.67 -1.80
C ILE A 70 -11.36 7.01 -3.15
N LEU A 71 -10.85 6.42 -4.24
CA LEU A 71 -11.37 6.63 -5.59
C LEU A 71 -12.82 6.14 -5.72
N GLU A 72 -13.15 4.97 -5.20
CA GLU A 72 -14.51 4.42 -5.21
C GLU A 72 -15.49 5.37 -4.50
N ARG A 73 -15.11 5.89 -3.33
CA ARG A 73 -15.95 6.85 -2.59
C ARG A 73 -16.13 8.17 -3.33
N GLU A 74 -15.09 8.68 -3.97
CA GLU A 74 -15.19 9.90 -4.77
C GLU A 74 -16.09 9.71 -6.00
N ASN A 75 -15.99 8.58 -6.69
CA ASN A 75 -16.85 8.27 -7.83
C ASN A 75 -18.32 8.13 -7.41
N ASN A 76 -18.58 7.46 -6.27
CA ASN A 76 -19.93 7.32 -5.74
C ASN A 76 -20.54 8.67 -5.34
N LYS A 77 -19.74 9.60 -4.79
CA LYS A 77 -20.20 10.97 -4.52
C LYS A 77 -20.58 11.71 -5.79
N LYS A 78 -19.73 11.67 -6.82
CA LYS A 78 -20.01 12.30 -8.12
C LYS A 78 -21.29 11.76 -8.76
N LEU A 79 -21.53 10.46 -8.69
CA LEU A 79 -22.76 9.83 -9.19
C LEU A 79 -24.01 10.31 -8.44
N LEU A 80 -23.91 10.56 -7.14
CA LEU A 80 -25.02 11.11 -6.35
C LEU A 80 -25.28 12.58 -6.64
N GLU A 81 -24.26 13.36 -6.99
CA GLU A 81 -24.37 14.78 -7.34
C GLU A 81 -24.85 15.01 -8.79
N SER A 82 -24.76 13.99 -9.65
CA SER A 82 -25.23 14.03 -11.05
C SER A 82 -26.67 13.54 -11.28
N ASN A 83 -27.38 13.11 -10.23
CA ASN A 83 -28.77 12.68 -10.25
C ASN A 83 -29.68 13.68 -9.53
#